data_AF-A0A4Y9UHU0-F1
#
_entry.id   AF-A0A4Y9UHU0-F1
#
_cell.length_a   1.000
_cell.length_b   1.000
_cell.length_c   1.000
_cell.angle_alpha   90.00
_cell.angle_beta   90.00
_cell.angle_gamma   90.00
#
_symmetry.space_group_name_H-M   'P 1'
#
loop_
_entity.id
_entity.type
_entity.pdbx_description
1 polymer ?
#
loop_
_entity_poly.entity_id
_entity_poly.type
_entity_poly.pdbx_seq_one_letter_code
_entity_poly.pdbx_strand_id
1 'polypeptide(L)'
;MRAFFRAMGHATGDLVRQANGDFSPSEVAASYPPPEPERLDALVWFDKYAEAAGLAASTLERWRPIITEFTEWAKDSNLARVTKKQVIDWKNALLQQEVKIGHEVRKRAPRTVKDVHLAALKAVCQYLVDEDKLIVNPVAGVVVRNVETEKDDDEKGFSDKDARTILTATVQKGSHLLSAEMTAARRWIPWICAYTGARVNEITSLLPADIVTVQGVVCFGLPKERSKGKRKRIVPIHSHLIEQGLQAYVEERKKLRKPLFYDPARSRGGKGANPHYQKVGERLAEWVRTLPVDHNVWPNHGWRHRWKSQSRDVGMHAQVADFIQGHGSGSVSAKYGAKWPKTLKRAVEMIPRYRISGRPQTPAL
;
A
#
# COMPACT_ATOMS: atom_id res chain seq x y z
N MET A 1 -6.18 -0.39 58.98
CA MET A 1 -5.19 -0.86 59.97
C MET A 1 -4.93 -2.36 59.93
N ARG A 2 -5.92 -3.26 60.09
CA ARG A 2 -5.67 -4.73 60.13
C ARG A 2 -4.95 -5.31 58.90
N ALA A 3 -5.27 -4.85 57.70
CA ALA A 3 -4.59 -5.30 56.47
C ALA A 3 -3.12 -4.87 56.41
N PHE A 4 -2.82 -3.65 56.89
CA PHE A 4 -1.45 -3.12 56.96
C PHE A 4 -0.57 -3.92 57.91
N PHE A 5 -1.05 -4.22 59.12
CA PHE A 5 -0.31 -5.07 60.07
C PHE A 5 -0.07 -6.49 59.54
N ARG A 6 -1.04 -7.06 58.81
CA ARG A 6 -0.88 -8.36 58.16
C ARG A 6 0.20 -8.33 57.07
N ALA A 7 0.20 -7.30 56.22
CA ALA A 7 1.21 -7.12 55.18
C ALA A 7 2.62 -6.93 55.77
N MET A 8 2.75 -6.14 56.85
CA MET A 8 4.03 -6.01 57.57
C MET A 8 4.51 -7.34 58.15
N GLY A 9 3.61 -8.12 58.75
CA GLY A 9 3.95 -9.45 59.28
C GLY A 9 4.46 -10.40 58.18
N HIS A 10 3.80 -10.39 57.02
CA HIS A 10 4.21 -11.19 55.86
C HIS A 10 5.57 -10.76 55.30
N ALA A 11 5.79 -9.45 55.11
CA ALA A 11 7.07 -8.91 54.64
C ALA A 11 8.22 -9.20 55.61
N THR A 12 7.96 -9.09 56.92
CA THR A 12 8.94 -9.42 57.96
C THR A 12 9.29 -10.91 57.94
N GLY A 13 8.29 -11.78 57.78
CA GLY A 13 8.50 -13.23 57.65
C GLY A 13 9.38 -13.58 56.45
N ASP A 14 9.15 -12.94 55.30
CA ASP A 14 9.95 -13.14 54.10
C ASP A 14 11.40 -12.68 54.27
N LEU A 15 11.62 -11.52 54.90
CA LEU A 15 12.96 -11.02 55.21
C LEU A 15 13.70 -11.95 56.19
N VAL A 16 13.01 -12.53 57.17
CA VAL A 16 13.59 -13.50 58.11
C VAL A 16 13.98 -14.80 57.40
N ARG A 17 13.17 -15.31 56.45
CA ARG A 17 13.57 -16.48 55.65
C ARG A 17 14.84 -16.22 54.84
N GLN A 18 14.88 -15.08 54.14
CA GLN A 18 16.04 -14.68 53.34
C GLN A 18 17.29 -14.48 54.19
N ALA A 19 17.17 -13.88 55.38
CA ALA A 19 18.27 -13.72 56.33
C ALA A 19 18.82 -15.08 56.82
N ASN A 20 17.98 -16.12 56.86
CA ASN A 20 18.36 -17.49 57.20
C ASN A 20 18.79 -18.33 55.97
N GLY A 21 19.00 -17.70 54.81
CA GLY A 21 19.51 -18.35 53.61
C GLY A 21 18.45 -19.02 52.72
N ASP A 22 17.16 -18.87 53.04
CA ASP A 22 16.05 -19.34 52.19
C ASP A 22 15.57 -18.22 51.26
N PHE A 23 15.99 -18.31 49.99
CA PHE A 23 15.62 -17.40 48.91
C PHE A 23 14.55 -17.96 47.99
N SER A 24 13.83 -19.00 48.41
CA SER A 24 12.71 -19.53 47.64
C SER A 24 11.61 -18.46 47.47
N PRO A 25 10.83 -18.51 46.36
CA PRO A 25 9.73 -17.58 46.15
C PRO A 25 8.74 -17.60 47.32
N SER A 26 8.36 -16.41 47.80
CA SER A 26 7.42 -16.31 48.92
C SER A 26 6.03 -16.82 48.54
N GLU A 27 5.59 -17.89 49.19
CA GLU A 27 4.22 -18.42 49.08
C GLU A 27 3.18 -17.38 49.50
N VAL A 28 3.52 -16.55 50.48
CA VAL A 28 2.66 -15.51 50.99
C VAL A 28 2.57 -14.34 50.00
N ALA A 29 3.69 -13.92 49.41
CA ALA A 29 3.68 -12.94 48.33
C ALA A 29 2.90 -13.44 47.12
N ALA A 30 3.05 -14.72 46.77
CA ALA A 30 2.30 -15.38 45.69
C ALA A 30 0.79 -15.49 45.97
N SER A 31 0.38 -15.45 47.25
CA SER A 31 -1.04 -15.48 47.62
C SER A 31 -1.77 -14.15 47.42
N TYR A 32 -1.03 -13.04 47.28
CA TYR A 32 -1.64 -11.75 46.98
C TYR A 32 -1.98 -11.64 45.49
N PRO A 33 -3.19 -11.17 45.13
CA PRO A 33 -3.47 -10.87 43.75
C PRO A 33 -2.50 -9.76 43.29
N PRO A 34 -1.85 -9.91 42.13
CA PRO A 34 -1.05 -8.83 41.58
C PRO A 34 -1.92 -7.58 41.44
N PRO A 35 -1.37 -6.37 41.66
CA PRO A 35 -2.12 -5.14 41.43
C PRO A 35 -2.69 -5.17 40.03
N GLU A 36 -3.98 -4.85 39.88
CA GLU A 36 -4.58 -4.76 38.56
C GLU A 36 -3.83 -3.67 37.78
N PRO A 37 -3.21 -4.01 36.64
CA PRO A 37 -2.50 -3.02 35.87
C PRO A 37 -3.47 -1.97 35.34
N GLU A 38 -2.96 -0.76 35.09
CA GLU A 38 -3.72 0.29 34.42
C GLU A 38 -4.42 -0.29 33.17
N ARG A 39 -5.68 0.10 32.96
CA ARG A 39 -6.44 -0.39 31.82
C ARG A 39 -5.95 0.29 30.53
N LEU A 40 -5.06 -0.40 29.81
CA LEU A 40 -4.55 0.03 28.50
C LEU A 40 -5.36 -0.63 27.38
N ASP A 41 -6.59 -0.17 27.16
CA ASP A 41 -7.46 -0.72 26.10
C ASP A 41 -6.83 -0.57 24.70
N ALA A 42 -6.72 -1.67 23.97
CA ALA A 42 -5.98 -1.74 22.72
C ALA A 42 -6.52 -0.82 21.62
N LEU A 43 -7.84 -0.67 21.50
CA LEU A 43 -8.43 0.17 20.45
C LEU A 43 -8.34 1.65 20.80
N VAL A 44 -8.49 1.99 22.09
CA VAL A 44 -8.28 3.37 22.57
C VAL A 44 -6.84 3.81 22.31
N TRP A 45 -5.87 2.98 22.65
CA TRP A 45 -4.45 3.31 22.45
C TRP A 45 -4.01 3.23 21.00
N PHE A 46 -4.63 2.37 20.19
CA PHE A 46 -4.46 2.39 18.74
C PHE A 46 -4.94 3.72 18.15
N ASP A 47 -6.07 4.26 18.60
CA ASP A 47 -6.60 5.53 18.09
C ASP A 47 -5.72 6.72 18.49
N LYS A 48 -5.23 6.75 19.74
CA LYS A 48 -4.22 7.73 20.17
C LYS A 48 -2.94 7.67 19.34
N TYR A 49 -2.40 6.46 19.16
CA TYR A 49 -1.22 6.25 18.32
C TYR A 49 -1.47 6.72 16.89
N ALA A 50 -2.64 6.40 16.33
CA ALA A 50 -2.95 6.72 14.95
C ALA A 50 -3.05 8.22 14.70
N GLU A 51 -3.62 8.97 15.65
CA GLU A 51 -3.66 10.43 15.64
C GLU A 51 -2.24 11.00 15.77
N ALA A 52 -1.48 10.57 16.79
CA ALA A 52 -0.12 11.07 17.05
C ALA A 52 0.84 10.81 15.87
N ALA A 53 0.76 9.63 15.25
CA ALA A 53 1.58 9.26 14.11
C ALA A 53 1.04 9.80 12.75
N GLY A 54 -0.14 10.43 12.74
CA GLY A 54 -0.78 10.91 11.52
C GLY A 54 -1.01 9.81 10.48
N LEU A 55 -1.50 8.64 10.93
CA LEU A 55 -1.71 7.49 10.05
C LEU A 55 -2.74 7.79 8.95
N ALA A 56 -2.49 7.25 7.75
CA ALA A 56 -3.45 7.35 6.67
C ALA A 56 -4.72 6.54 6.96
N ALA A 57 -5.88 7.01 6.47
CA ALA A 57 -7.17 6.33 6.63
C ALA A 57 -7.14 4.86 6.18
N SER A 58 -6.41 4.54 5.11
CA SER A 58 -6.25 3.15 4.65
C SER A 58 -5.42 2.28 5.59
N THR A 59 -4.50 2.86 6.35
CA THR A 59 -3.77 2.13 7.41
C THR A 59 -4.69 1.89 8.59
N LEU A 60 -5.50 2.88 8.98
CA LEU A 60 -6.51 2.75 10.04
C LEU A 60 -7.48 1.60 9.77
N GLU A 61 -8.11 1.60 8.60
CA GLU A 61 -9.06 0.55 8.19
C GLU A 61 -8.40 -0.83 8.10
N ARG A 62 -7.11 -0.89 7.78
CA ARG A 62 -6.36 -2.15 7.71
C ARG A 62 -5.93 -2.66 9.08
N TRP A 63 -5.50 -1.78 9.98
CA TRP A 63 -4.91 -2.17 11.26
C TRP A 63 -5.95 -2.37 12.36
N ARG A 64 -7.05 -1.61 12.37
CA ARG A 64 -8.10 -1.74 13.40
C ARG A 64 -8.63 -3.19 13.50
N PRO A 65 -9.03 -3.86 12.41
CA PRO A 65 -9.53 -5.24 12.51
C PRO A 65 -8.48 -6.23 13.01
N ILE A 66 -7.20 -5.98 12.76
CA ILE A 66 -6.09 -6.82 13.22
C ILE A 66 -5.90 -6.67 14.74
N ILE A 67 -5.97 -5.43 15.25
CA ILE A 67 -5.92 -5.19 16.70
C ILE A 67 -7.13 -5.83 17.37
N THR A 68 -8.32 -5.68 16.78
CA THR A 68 -9.54 -6.36 17.26
C THR A 68 -9.37 -7.89 17.27
N GLU A 69 -8.92 -8.50 16.16
CA GLU A 69 -8.67 -9.94 16.04
C GLU A 69 -7.69 -10.44 17.11
N PHE A 70 -6.64 -9.67 17.41
CA PHE A 70 -5.71 -10.01 18.48
C PHE A 70 -6.40 -9.99 19.86
N THR A 71 -7.15 -8.93 20.18
CA THR A 71 -7.83 -8.82 21.48
C THR A 71 -8.91 -9.87 21.69
N GLU A 72 -9.63 -10.25 20.63
CA GLU A 72 -10.61 -11.35 20.66
C GLU A 72 -9.92 -12.69 20.88
N TRP A 73 -8.80 -12.94 20.17
CA TRP A 73 -8.01 -14.16 20.34
C TRP A 73 -7.41 -14.26 21.75
N ALA A 74 -6.87 -13.15 22.26
CA ALA A 74 -6.29 -13.06 23.61
C ALA A 74 -7.35 -13.08 24.71
N LYS A 75 -8.62 -12.83 24.35
CA LYS A 75 -9.76 -12.64 25.28
C LYS A 75 -9.52 -11.54 26.31
N ASP A 76 -8.70 -10.55 25.95
CA ASP A 76 -8.35 -9.41 26.77
C ASP A 76 -7.99 -8.23 25.87
N SER A 77 -8.58 -7.07 26.12
CA SER A 77 -8.25 -5.83 25.42
C SER A 77 -7.17 -5.01 26.13
N ASN A 78 -6.79 -5.37 27.37
CA ASN A 78 -5.79 -4.64 28.13
C ASN A 78 -4.37 -5.03 27.69
N LEU A 79 -3.71 -4.14 26.96
CA LEU A 79 -2.34 -4.33 26.48
C LEU A 79 -1.31 -4.45 27.62
N ALA A 80 -1.62 -3.98 28.83
CA ALA A 80 -0.75 -4.15 30.00
C ALA A 80 -0.61 -5.61 30.46
N ARG A 81 -1.60 -6.47 30.15
CA ARG A 81 -1.56 -7.91 30.48
C ARG A 81 -1.00 -8.78 29.37
N VAL A 82 -0.70 -8.19 28.20
CA VAL A 82 -0.20 -8.93 27.05
C VAL A 82 1.25 -9.37 27.27
N THR A 83 1.47 -10.67 27.17
CA THR A 83 2.78 -11.29 27.30
C THR A 83 3.41 -11.61 25.95
N LYS A 84 4.75 -11.66 25.91
CA LYS A 84 5.48 -12.13 24.72
C LYS A 84 5.08 -13.54 24.29
N LYS A 85 4.73 -14.41 25.24
CA LYS A 85 4.24 -15.77 24.96
C LYS A 85 2.91 -15.73 24.18
N GLN A 86 1.93 -14.94 24.61
CA GLN A 86 0.66 -14.78 23.88
C GLN A 86 0.89 -14.27 22.45
N VAL A 87 1.81 -13.33 22.26
CA VAL A 87 2.15 -12.82 20.92
C VAL A 87 2.78 -13.91 20.04
N ILE A 88 3.65 -14.76 20.60
CA ILE A 88 4.24 -15.90 19.87
C ILE A 88 3.16 -16.93 19.50
N ASP A 89 2.27 -17.25 20.43
CA ASP A 89 1.19 -18.21 20.23
C ASP A 89 0.19 -17.70 19.17
N TRP A 90 -0.18 -16.42 19.23
CA TRP A 90 -1.02 -15.77 18.21
C TRP A 90 -0.35 -15.79 16.83
N LYS A 91 0.94 -15.43 16.75
CA LYS A 91 1.72 -15.52 15.51
C LYS A 91 1.68 -16.94 14.92
N ASN A 92 1.86 -17.97 15.75
CA ASN A 92 1.85 -19.35 15.29
C ASN A 92 0.45 -19.77 14.80
N ALA A 93 -0.60 -19.36 15.51
CA ALA A 93 -1.99 -19.58 15.08
C ALA A 93 -2.27 -18.91 13.73
N LEU A 94 -1.86 -17.65 13.55
CA LEU A 94 -2.01 -16.92 12.29
C LEU A 94 -1.30 -17.62 11.12
N LEU A 95 -0.14 -18.25 11.34
CA LEU A 95 0.59 -18.99 10.32
C LEU A 95 -0.10 -20.31 9.91
N GLN A 96 -0.92 -20.89 10.79
CA GLN A 96 -1.70 -22.09 10.48
C GLN A 96 -3.10 -21.77 9.94
N GLN A 97 -3.56 -20.53 10.12
CA GLN A 97 -4.88 -20.11 9.66
C GLN A 97 -4.99 -20.19 8.14
N GLU A 98 -6.04 -20.86 7.68
CA GLU A 98 -6.41 -20.89 6.27
C GLU A 98 -7.16 -19.62 5.88
N VAL A 99 -6.79 -19.05 4.74
CA VAL A 99 -7.41 -17.86 4.18
C VAL A 99 -7.81 -18.15 2.74
N LYS A 100 -9.02 -17.70 2.38
CA LYS A 100 -9.51 -17.75 1.01
C LYS A 100 -8.96 -16.56 0.23
N ILE A 101 -8.23 -16.81 -0.85
CA ILE A 101 -7.71 -15.79 -1.76
C ILE A 101 -8.22 -16.12 -3.16
N GLY A 102 -9.20 -15.34 -3.63
CA GLY A 102 -9.93 -15.67 -4.85
C GLY A 102 -10.73 -16.97 -4.67
N HIS A 103 -10.43 -17.98 -5.49
CA HIS A 103 -11.07 -19.31 -5.41
C HIS A 103 -10.24 -20.34 -4.64
N GLU A 104 -9.04 -19.98 -4.21
CA GLU A 104 -8.12 -20.89 -3.52
C GLU A 104 -8.18 -20.70 -2.00
N VAL A 105 -8.06 -21.80 -1.27
CA VAL A 105 -7.85 -21.80 0.18
C VAL A 105 -6.41 -22.21 0.43
N ARG A 106 -5.68 -21.39 1.18
CA ARG A 106 -4.29 -21.67 1.55
C ARG A 106 -3.94 -21.09 2.90
N LYS A 107 -2.85 -21.56 3.50
CA LYS A 107 -2.32 -20.96 4.74
C LYS A 107 -1.95 -19.49 4.53
N ARG A 108 -2.17 -18.68 5.56
CA ARG A 108 -1.80 -17.26 5.56
C ARG A 108 -0.31 -17.10 5.29
N ALA A 109 0.03 -16.20 4.36
CA ALA A 109 1.41 -15.96 3.98
C ALA A 109 2.25 -15.44 5.19
N PRO A 110 3.45 -16.00 5.44
CA PRO A 110 4.33 -15.57 6.52
C PRO A 110 4.63 -14.07 6.51
N ARG A 111 4.77 -13.50 5.31
CA ARG A 111 4.97 -12.05 5.11
C ARG A 111 3.80 -11.21 5.60
N THR A 112 2.56 -11.68 5.42
CA THR A 112 1.36 -10.99 5.91
C THR A 112 1.30 -10.97 7.44
N VAL A 113 1.74 -12.06 8.08
CA VAL A 113 1.85 -12.11 9.55
C VAL A 113 2.91 -11.12 10.04
N LYS A 114 4.10 -11.12 9.43
CA LYS A 114 5.21 -10.23 9.79
C LYS A 114 4.91 -8.75 9.54
N ASP A 115 4.62 -8.39 8.28
CA ASP A 115 4.61 -7.00 7.80
C ASP A 115 3.29 -6.27 8.11
N VAL A 116 2.28 -6.99 8.63
CA VAL A 116 0.95 -6.44 8.87
C VAL A 116 0.47 -6.73 10.28
N HIS A 117 0.39 -8.01 10.68
CA HIS A 117 -0.24 -8.40 11.95
C HIS A 117 0.65 -8.00 13.13
N LEU A 118 1.87 -8.53 13.14
CA LEU A 118 2.86 -8.16 14.15
C LEU A 118 3.25 -6.69 14.04
N ALA A 119 3.33 -6.14 12.82
CA ALA A 119 3.67 -4.73 12.63
C ALA A 119 2.65 -3.78 13.28
N ALA A 120 1.35 -4.05 13.12
CA ALA A 120 0.29 -3.25 13.73
C ALA A 120 0.35 -3.28 15.25
N LEU A 121 0.36 -4.48 15.85
CA LEU A 121 0.41 -4.64 17.30
C LEU A 121 1.72 -4.08 17.89
N LYS A 122 2.85 -4.35 17.23
CA LYS A 122 4.16 -3.85 17.66
C LYS A 122 4.20 -2.33 17.71
N ALA A 123 3.61 -1.65 16.73
CA ALA A 123 3.59 -0.20 16.68
C ALA A 123 2.78 0.41 17.84
N VAL A 124 1.59 -0.13 18.14
CA VAL A 124 0.76 0.33 19.26
C VAL A 124 1.46 0.07 20.59
N CYS A 125 2.00 -1.13 20.80
CA CYS A 125 2.74 -1.43 22.03
C CYS A 125 4.05 -0.64 22.15
N GLN A 126 4.68 -0.27 21.02
CA GLN A 126 5.86 0.60 21.06
C GLN A 126 5.46 2.02 21.48
N TYR A 127 4.39 2.56 20.92
CA TYR A 127 3.85 3.85 21.32
C TYR A 127 3.53 3.90 22.82
N LEU A 128 2.96 2.82 23.37
CA LEU A 128 2.76 2.71 24.81
C LEU A 128 4.06 2.71 25.63
N VAL A 129 5.16 2.15 25.12
CA VAL A 129 6.47 2.25 25.78
C VAL A 129 7.00 3.68 25.69
N ASP A 130 6.86 4.32 24.53
CA ASP A 130 7.32 5.68 24.30
C ASP A 130 6.55 6.69 25.20
N GLU A 131 5.29 6.39 25.52
CA GLU A 131 4.42 7.15 26.44
C GLU A 131 4.54 6.69 27.92
N ASP A 132 5.55 5.89 28.27
CA ASP A 132 5.82 5.37 29.63
C ASP A 132 4.64 4.59 30.25
N LYS A 133 3.80 3.96 29.41
CA LYS A 133 2.67 3.11 29.81
C LYS A 133 3.02 1.63 29.86
N LEU A 134 4.02 1.21 29.09
CA LEU A 134 4.59 -0.13 29.14
C LEU A 134 6.09 -0.04 29.38
N ILE A 135 6.63 -0.92 30.23
CA ILE A 135 8.08 -1.00 30.45
C ILE A 135 8.77 -1.62 29.23
N VAL A 136 8.14 -2.63 28.62
CA VAL A 136 8.70 -3.36 27.48
C VAL A 136 7.60 -3.64 26.47
N ASN A 137 7.92 -3.54 25.18
CA ASN A 137 7.03 -3.94 24.11
C ASN A 137 6.98 -5.48 24.01
N PRO A 138 5.83 -6.14 24.27
CA PRO A 138 5.72 -7.60 24.27
C PRO A 138 5.94 -8.23 22.88
N VAL A 139 5.84 -7.44 21.80
CA VAL A 139 6.09 -7.88 20.42
C VAL A 139 7.57 -7.77 20.04
N ALA A 140 8.40 -7.08 20.85
CA ALA A 140 9.81 -6.92 20.57
C ALA A 140 10.56 -8.27 20.54
N GLY A 141 11.30 -8.48 19.45
CA GLY A 141 12.03 -9.73 19.19
C GLY A 141 11.16 -10.91 18.76
N VAL A 142 9.84 -10.74 18.59
CA VAL A 142 8.99 -11.77 17.98
C VAL A 142 9.17 -11.71 16.46
N VAL A 143 9.72 -12.79 15.90
CA VAL A 143 10.03 -12.88 14.47
C VAL A 143 9.30 -14.04 13.80
N VAL A 144 8.91 -13.83 12.55
CA VAL A 144 8.52 -14.88 11.61
C VAL A 144 9.77 -15.27 10.84
N ARG A 145 10.23 -16.52 11.00
CA ARG A 145 11.40 -17.06 10.29
C ARG A 145 10.97 -17.63 8.93
N ASN A 146 11.92 -17.81 8.02
CA ASN A 146 11.72 -18.38 6.68
C ASN A 146 10.65 -17.64 5.87
N VAL A 147 10.60 -16.32 6.00
CA VAL A 147 9.84 -15.49 5.07
C VAL A 147 10.66 -15.47 3.78
N GLU A 148 10.18 -16.18 2.75
CA GLU A 148 10.78 -16.11 1.42
C GLU A 148 11.00 -14.64 1.05
N THR A 149 12.24 -14.30 0.74
CA THR A 149 12.58 -13.05 0.08
C THR A 149 11.99 -13.09 -1.34
N GLU A 150 11.64 -11.93 -1.86
CA GLU A 150 10.81 -11.80 -3.06
C GLU A 150 11.26 -12.69 -4.22
N LYS A 151 10.28 -13.23 -4.97
CA LYS A 151 10.53 -13.65 -6.37
C LYS A 151 11.24 -12.51 -7.09
N ASP A 152 12.17 -12.86 -7.97
CA ASP A 152 12.93 -11.90 -8.75
C ASP A 152 11.99 -10.86 -9.38
N ASP A 153 12.37 -9.59 -9.24
CA ASP A 153 11.53 -8.43 -9.52
C ASP A 153 11.27 -8.24 -11.03
N ASP A 154 12.01 -8.99 -11.86
CA ASP A 154 11.99 -9.05 -13.32
C ASP A 154 10.77 -9.81 -13.87
N GLU A 155 10.24 -10.80 -13.15
CA GLU A 155 9.02 -11.54 -13.53
C GLU A 155 7.71 -10.79 -13.20
N LYS A 156 7.78 -9.67 -12.47
CA LYS A 156 6.58 -8.93 -12.03
C LYS A 156 6.00 -8.00 -13.10
N GLY A 157 6.68 -7.83 -14.23
CA GLY A 157 6.28 -6.98 -15.35
C GLY A 157 5.50 -7.73 -16.42
N PHE A 158 4.62 -7.02 -17.14
CA PHE A 158 4.00 -7.61 -18.32
C PHE A 158 5.04 -7.91 -19.40
N SER A 159 4.99 -9.12 -19.95
CA SER A 159 5.73 -9.50 -21.14
C SER A 159 5.33 -8.64 -22.35
N ASP A 160 6.14 -8.66 -23.41
CA ASP A 160 5.81 -7.98 -24.67
C ASP A 160 4.50 -8.49 -25.27
N LYS A 161 4.27 -9.80 -25.17
CA LYS A 161 3.05 -10.46 -25.59
C LYS A 161 1.86 -9.94 -24.80
N ASP A 162 1.93 -9.96 -23.46
CA ASP A 162 0.83 -9.53 -22.60
C ASP A 162 0.52 -8.05 -22.77
N ALA A 163 1.55 -7.20 -22.86
CA ALA A 163 1.39 -5.79 -23.11
C ALA A 163 0.64 -5.53 -24.42
N ARG A 164 1.03 -6.20 -25.51
CA ARG A 164 0.34 -6.10 -26.81
C ARG A 164 -1.09 -6.65 -26.74
N THR A 165 -1.32 -7.77 -26.07
CA THR A 165 -2.66 -8.33 -25.85
C THR A 165 -3.57 -7.31 -25.16
N ILE A 166 -3.12 -6.73 -24.04
CA ILE A 166 -3.90 -5.75 -23.29
C ILE A 166 -4.17 -4.51 -24.14
N LEU A 167 -3.13 -3.91 -24.75
CA LEU A 167 -3.28 -2.70 -25.56
C LEU A 167 -4.18 -2.93 -26.79
N THR A 168 -4.10 -4.10 -27.44
CA THR A 168 -4.99 -4.46 -28.55
C THR A 168 -6.44 -4.56 -28.07
N ALA A 169 -6.69 -5.18 -26.91
CA ALA A 169 -8.02 -5.26 -26.33
C ALA A 169 -8.62 -3.88 -25.97
N THR A 170 -7.79 -2.85 -25.73
CA THR A 170 -8.28 -1.49 -25.44
C THR A 170 -8.93 -0.76 -26.62
N VAL A 171 -8.65 -1.18 -27.86
CA VAL A 171 -9.18 -0.53 -29.08
C VAL A 171 -10.31 -1.32 -29.73
N GLN A 172 -10.57 -2.54 -29.25
CA GLN A 172 -11.70 -3.33 -29.70
C GLN A 172 -13.01 -2.75 -29.16
N LYS A 173 -14.12 -3.01 -29.87
CA LYS A 173 -15.45 -2.58 -29.44
C LYS A 173 -15.79 -3.22 -28.09
N GLY A 174 -15.92 -2.38 -27.07
CA GLY A 174 -16.31 -2.81 -25.73
C GLY A 174 -17.78 -3.23 -25.63
N SER A 175 -18.14 -3.85 -24.50
CA SER A 175 -19.55 -4.16 -24.20
C SER A 175 -20.38 -2.88 -24.06
N HIS A 176 -21.59 -2.89 -24.61
CA HIS A 176 -22.58 -1.81 -24.47
C HIS A 176 -23.02 -1.58 -23.02
N LEU A 177 -22.73 -2.53 -22.12
CA LEU A 177 -23.02 -2.44 -20.69
C LEU A 177 -22.01 -1.59 -19.92
N LEU A 178 -20.88 -1.21 -20.53
CA LEU A 178 -19.88 -0.37 -19.89
C LEU A 178 -20.33 1.09 -19.91
N SER A 179 -20.14 1.79 -18.79
CA SER A 179 -20.28 3.25 -18.78
C SER A 179 -19.22 3.90 -19.67
N ALA A 180 -19.51 5.10 -20.18
CA ALA A 180 -18.56 5.89 -20.97
C ALA A 180 -17.22 6.06 -20.23
N GLU A 181 -17.27 6.26 -18.91
CA GLU A 181 -16.09 6.37 -18.04
C GLU A 181 -15.24 5.09 -18.03
N MET A 182 -15.86 3.91 -17.88
CA MET A 182 -15.13 2.65 -17.86
C MET A 182 -14.61 2.25 -19.24
N THR A 183 -15.35 2.58 -20.30
CA THR A 183 -14.86 2.44 -21.68
C THR A 183 -13.61 3.29 -21.89
N ALA A 184 -13.63 4.56 -21.46
CA ALA A 184 -12.47 5.43 -21.53
C ALA A 184 -11.33 4.98 -20.61
N ALA A 185 -11.63 4.45 -19.43
CA ALA A 185 -10.64 3.89 -18.50
C ALA A 185 -9.89 2.71 -19.13
N ARG A 186 -10.61 1.77 -19.74
CA ARG A 186 -10.00 0.65 -20.50
C ARG A 186 -9.19 1.17 -21.69
N ARG A 187 -9.69 2.20 -22.38
CA ARG A 187 -9.01 2.77 -23.55
C ARG A 187 -7.69 3.46 -23.23
N TRP A 188 -7.63 4.24 -22.15
CA TRP A 188 -6.52 5.18 -21.92
C TRP A 188 -5.56 4.76 -20.82
N ILE A 189 -6.06 4.15 -19.72
CA ILE A 189 -5.21 3.90 -18.55
C ILE A 189 -4.06 2.93 -18.86
N PRO A 190 -4.28 1.78 -19.54
CA PRO A 190 -3.18 0.89 -19.91
C PRO A 190 -2.13 1.59 -20.77
N TRP A 191 -2.57 2.38 -21.76
CA TRP A 191 -1.68 3.15 -22.64
C TRP A 191 -0.86 4.20 -21.89
N ILE A 192 -1.48 4.95 -20.97
CA ILE A 192 -0.76 5.94 -20.15
C ILE A 192 0.26 5.24 -19.25
N CYS A 193 -0.12 4.13 -18.62
CA CYS A 193 0.79 3.36 -17.76
C CYS A 193 1.96 2.75 -18.56
N ALA A 194 1.70 2.28 -19.78
CA ALA A 194 2.70 1.71 -20.67
C ALA A 194 3.78 2.72 -21.10
N TYR A 195 3.46 4.02 -21.13
CA TYR A 195 4.40 5.09 -21.50
C TYR A 195 5.05 5.82 -20.32
N THR A 196 4.50 5.70 -19.12
CA THR A 196 4.94 6.49 -17.96
C THR A 196 5.35 5.67 -16.75
N GLY A 197 4.98 4.39 -16.68
CA GLY A 197 5.14 3.56 -15.49
C GLY A 197 4.43 4.12 -14.25
N ALA A 198 3.48 5.06 -14.42
CA ALA A 198 2.70 5.62 -13.33
C ALA A 198 1.91 4.53 -12.61
N ARG A 199 1.60 4.73 -11.33
CA ARG A 199 0.69 3.81 -10.64
C ARG A 199 -0.70 3.98 -11.25
N VAL A 200 -1.41 2.87 -11.49
CA VAL A 200 -2.77 2.90 -12.04
C VAL A 200 -3.66 3.88 -11.28
N ASN A 201 -3.61 3.86 -9.94
CA ASN A 201 -4.44 4.75 -9.12
C ASN A 201 -4.05 6.24 -9.20
N GLU A 202 -2.83 6.58 -9.61
CA GLU A 202 -2.47 7.97 -9.90
C GLU A 202 -3.18 8.42 -11.19
N ILE A 203 -3.25 7.54 -12.20
CA ILE A 203 -3.90 7.80 -13.49
C ILE A 203 -5.43 7.80 -13.37
N THR A 204 -6.03 6.82 -12.66
CA THR A 204 -7.49 6.76 -12.47
C THR A 204 -8.04 8.00 -11.76
N SER A 205 -7.20 8.66 -10.95
CA SER A 205 -7.55 9.86 -10.18
C SER A 205 -7.41 11.18 -10.95
N LEU A 206 -6.98 11.14 -12.21
CA LEU A 206 -6.73 12.35 -13.01
C LEU A 206 -8.02 13.13 -13.28
N LEU A 207 -7.88 14.45 -13.14
CA LEU A 207 -8.85 15.45 -13.55
C LEU A 207 -8.40 16.10 -14.87
N PRO A 208 -9.31 16.69 -15.65
CA PRO A 208 -8.92 17.45 -16.84
C PRO A 208 -7.90 18.57 -16.52
N ALA A 209 -8.02 19.21 -15.36
CA ALA A 209 -7.10 20.26 -14.90
C ALA A 209 -5.69 19.74 -14.55
N ASP A 210 -5.51 18.44 -14.38
CA ASP A 210 -4.19 17.83 -14.17
C ASP A 210 -3.41 17.70 -15.48
N ILE A 211 -4.02 17.93 -16.64
CA ILE A 211 -3.31 17.99 -17.92
C ILE A 211 -2.82 19.42 -18.12
N VAL A 212 -1.51 19.62 -17.94
CA VAL A 212 -0.90 20.94 -17.86
C VAL A 212 0.17 21.12 -18.92
N THR A 213 0.36 22.36 -19.37
CA THR A 213 1.46 22.73 -20.25
C THR A 213 2.53 23.43 -19.44
N VAL A 214 3.73 22.85 -19.37
CA VAL A 214 4.87 23.42 -18.64
C VAL A 214 6.01 23.64 -19.62
N GLN A 215 6.43 24.89 -19.79
CA GLN A 215 7.50 25.27 -20.74
C GLN A 215 7.26 24.73 -22.17
N GLY A 216 6.01 24.80 -22.64
CA GLY A 216 5.59 24.31 -23.96
C GLY A 216 5.42 22.79 -24.08
N VAL A 217 5.63 22.02 -22.99
CA VAL A 217 5.46 20.56 -22.97
C VAL A 217 4.17 20.19 -22.26
N VAL A 218 3.30 19.43 -22.93
CA VAL A 218 2.07 18.89 -22.34
C VAL A 218 2.40 17.71 -21.44
N CYS A 219 1.92 17.75 -20.20
CA CYS A 219 2.27 16.83 -19.13
C CYS A 219 1.05 16.40 -18.31
N PHE A 220 1.13 15.21 -17.72
CA PHE A 220 0.36 14.83 -16.54
C PHE A 220 0.95 15.52 -15.31
N GLY A 221 0.18 16.38 -14.67
CA GLY A 221 0.44 16.97 -13.36
C GLY A 221 -0.13 16.08 -12.27
N LEU A 222 0.70 15.24 -11.66
CA LEU A 222 0.31 14.35 -10.57
C LEU A 222 0.52 15.07 -9.22
N PRO A 223 -0.54 15.47 -8.50
CA PRO A 223 -0.39 16.22 -7.27
C PRO A 223 -0.02 15.31 -6.09
N LYS A 224 0.53 15.93 -5.03
CA LYS A 224 1.03 15.21 -3.85
C LYS A 224 -0.09 14.51 -3.10
N GLU A 225 -1.28 15.11 -3.04
CA GLU A 225 -2.44 14.66 -2.27
C GLU A 225 -3.01 13.34 -2.79
N ARG A 226 -2.83 13.06 -4.09
CA ARG A 226 -3.31 11.85 -4.76
C ARG A 226 -2.19 10.83 -5.05
N SER A 227 -1.02 11.01 -4.44
CA SER A 227 0.11 10.08 -4.56
C SER A 227 0.53 9.52 -3.19
N LYS A 228 0.68 8.20 -3.10
CA LYS A 228 1.10 7.47 -1.87
C LYS A 228 2.43 7.98 -1.27
N GLY A 229 3.28 8.62 -2.08
CA GLY A 229 4.55 9.21 -1.64
C GLY A 229 4.50 10.70 -1.29
N LYS A 230 3.33 11.35 -1.35
CA LYS A 230 3.14 12.80 -1.14
C LYS A 230 4.08 13.67 -1.99
N ARG A 231 4.34 13.27 -3.24
CA ARG A 231 5.23 13.99 -4.16
C ARG A 231 4.47 14.49 -5.38
N LYS A 232 4.58 15.80 -5.65
CA LYS A 232 4.15 16.37 -6.92
C LYS A 232 5.07 15.91 -8.03
N ARG A 233 4.51 15.47 -9.16
CA ARG A 233 5.28 15.08 -10.36
C ARG A 233 4.66 15.70 -11.60
N ILE A 234 5.52 16.13 -12.51
CA ILE A 234 5.16 16.56 -13.86
C ILE A 234 5.73 15.52 -14.80
N VAL A 235 4.86 14.79 -15.49
CA VAL A 235 5.25 13.68 -16.38
C VAL A 235 4.82 14.03 -17.80
N PRO A 236 5.75 14.28 -18.72
CA PRO A 236 5.39 14.59 -20.11
C PRO A 236 4.56 13.49 -20.78
N ILE A 237 3.61 13.90 -21.61
CA ILE A 237 2.76 12.97 -22.37
C ILE A 237 3.52 12.56 -23.64
N HIS A 238 3.60 11.25 -23.89
CA HIS A 238 4.20 10.69 -25.10
C HIS A 238 3.45 11.15 -26.37
N SER A 239 4.18 11.49 -27.44
CA SER A 239 3.63 11.95 -28.74
C SER A 239 2.56 11.00 -29.27
N HIS A 240 2.86 9.70 -29.28
CA HIS A 240 1.91 8.66 -29.65
C HIS A 240 0.57 8.76 -28.93
N LEU A 241 0.49 9.14 -27.64
CA LEU A 241 -0.80 9.33 -26.93
C LEU A 241 -1.58 10.54 -27.45
N ILE A 242 -0.88 11.64 -27.75
CA ILE A 242 -1.46 12.86 -28.32
C ILE A 242 -2.07 12.54 -29.69
N GLU A 243 -1.32 11.83 -30.54
CA GLU A 243 -1.75 11.38 -31.87
C GLU A 243 -2.97 10.43 -31.82
N GLN A 244 -3.22 9.74 -30.70
CA GLN A 244 -4.47 8.94 -30.55
C GLN A 244 -5.68 9.75 -30.13
N GLY A 245 -5.52 11.05 -29.89
CA GLY A 245 -6.61 11.93 -29.50
C GLY A 245 -6.82 12.02 -27.98
N LEU A 246 -5.81 11.71 -27.17
CA LEU A 246 -5.93 11.84 -25.70
C LEU A 246 -6.33 13.27 -25.31
N GLN A 247 -5.79 14.29 -25.98
CA GLN A 247 -6.12 15.70 -25.71
C GLN A 247 -7.58 16.02 -26.03
N ALA A 248 -8.10 15.53 -27.16
CA ALA A 248 -9.50 15.73 -27.52
C ALA A 248 -10.45 15.14 -26.47
N TYR A 249 -10.13 13.93 -25.99
CA TYR A 249 -10.87 13.30 -24.89
C TYR A 249 -10.79 14.11 -23.57
N VAL A 250 -9.61 14.64 -23.22
CA VAL A 250 -9.45 15.48 -22.03
C VAL A 250 -10.31 16.74 -22.12
N GLU A 251 -10.33 17.41 -23.27
CA GLU A 251 -11.15 18.61 -23.49
C GLU A 251 -12.66 18.30 -23.46
N GLU A 252 -13.09 17.15 -23.97
CA GLU A 252 -14.47 16.67 -23.83
C GLU A 252 -14.85 16.53 -22.34
N ARG A 253 -14.03 15.84 -21.54
CA ARG A 253 -14.28 15.66 -20.10
C ARG A 253 -14.26 16.99 -19.34
N LYS A 254 -13.42 17.93 -19.75
CA LYS A 254 -13.38 19.30 -19.21
C LYS A 254 -14.68 20.05 -19.43
N LYS A 255 -15.24 20.00 -20.65
CA LYS A 255 -16.55 20.59 -20.98
C LYS A 255 -17.67 20.00 -20.12
N LEU A 256 -17.63 18.69 -19.90
CA LEU A 256 -18.57 17.99 -19.03
C LEU A 256 -18.36 18.25 -17.53
N ARG A 257 -17.28 18.93 -17.13
CA ARG A 257 -16.88 19.15 -15.73
C ARG A 257 -16.78 17.87 -14.91
N LYS A 258 -16.29 16.79 -15.54
CA LYS A 258 -16.13 15.48 -14.90
C LYS A 258 -14.66 15.09 -14.76
N PRO A 259 -14.29 14.25 -13.77
CA PRO A 259 -13.01 13.55 -13.76
C PRO A 259 -12.80 12.78 -15.07
N LEU A 260 -11.57 12.36 -15.39
CA LEU A 260 -11.35 11.63 -16.65
C LEU A 260 -12.09 10.28 -16.63
N PHE A 261 -11.83 9.44 -15.62
CA PHE A 261 -12.19 8.02 -15.69
C PHE A 261 -13.33 7.57 -14.77
N TYR A 262 -14.03 8.50 -14.12
CA TYR A 262 -15.18 8.20 -13.28
C TYR A 262 -16.16 9.37 -13.24
N ASP A 263 -17.37 9.07 -12.76
CA ASP A 263 -18.43 10.05 -12.53
C ASP A 263 -18.88 9.93 -11.07
N PRO A 264 -18.61 10.94 -10.22
CA PRO A 264 -19.03 10.94 -8.82
C PRO A 264 -20.54 10.74 -8.66
N ALA A 265 -21.37 11.15 -9.63
CA ALA A 265 -22.82 11.02 -9.55
C ALA A 265 -23.31 9.58 -9.81
N ARG A 266 -22.49 8.71 -10.41
CA ARG A 266 -22.88 7.33 -10.81
C ARG A 266 -22.52 6.26 -9.79
N SER A 267 -21.90 6.61 -8.68
CA SER A 267 -21.55 5.63 -7.64
C SER A 267 -21.78 6.19 -6.27
N ARG A 268 -22.38 5.38 -5.39
CA ARG A 268 -22.47 5.66 -3.96
C ARG A 268 -21.08 5.51 -3.33
N GLY A 269 -20.74 6.34 -2.34
CA GLY A 269 -19.45 6.31 -1.65
C GLY A 269 -18.44 7.33 -2.18
N GLY A 270 -17.14 6.98 -2.24
CA GLY A 270 -16.08 7.85 -2.73
C GLY A 270 -15.28 8.62 -1.67
N LYS A 271 -15.52 8.33 -0.39
CA LYS A 271 -14.86 8.96 0.76
C LYS A 271 -14.01 7.93 1.52
N GLY A 272 -13.11 8.41 2.38
CA GLY A 272 -12.28 7.55 3.24
C GLY A 272 -11.31 6.69 2.42
N ALA A 273 -11.14 5.41 2.79
CA ALA A 273 -10.21 4.55 2.08
C ALA A 273 -10.74 3.96 0.76
N ASN A 274 -12.02 4.16 0.41
CA ASN A 274 -12.64 3.63 -0.83
C ASN A 274 -13.07 4.74 -1.82
N PRO A 275 -12.13 5.55 -2.34
CA PRO A 275 -12.45 6.60 -3.30
C PRO A 275 -12.77 6.01 -4.69
N HIS A 276 -13.60 6.71 -5.45
CA HIS A 276 -14.10 6.25 -6.76
C HIS A 276 -13.00 5.81 -7.73
N TYR A 277 -11.88 6.54 -7.75
CA TYR A 277 -10.76 6.26 -8.64
C TYR A 277 -10.06 4.92 -8.32
N GLN A 278 -10.10 4.43 -7.08
CA GLN A 278 -9.58 3.11 -6.74
C GLN A 278 -10.46 1.99 -7.34
N LYS A 279 -11.79 2.15 -7.27
CA LYS A 279 -12.72 1.19 -7.87
C LYS A 279 -12.56 1.08 -9.39
N VAL A 280 -12.21 2.18 -10.07
CA VAL A 280 -11.86 2.14 -11.50
C VAL A 280 -10.64 1.22 -11.73
N GLY A 281 -9.60 1.37 -10.91
CA GLY A 281 -8.40 0.52 -10.98
C GLY A 281 -8.68 -0.95 -10.67
N GLU A 282 -9.56 -1.25 -9.72
CA GLU A 282 -9.99 -2.62 -9.42
C GLU A 282 -10.74 -3.25 -10.61
N ARG A 283 -11.74 -2.54 -11.17
CA ARG A 283 -12.50 -2.99 -12.33
C ARG A 283 -11.62 -3.15 -13.59
N LEU A 284 -10.60 -2.30 -13.72
CA LEU A 284 -9.61 -2.44 -14.79
C LEU A 284 -8.77 -3.71 -14.61
N ALA A 285 -8.35 -4.02 -13.37
CA ALA A 285 -7.62 -5.25 -13.07
C ALA A 285 -8.48 -6.50 -13.28
N GLU A 286 -9.75 -6.47 -12.86
CA GLU A 286 -10.74 -7.53 -13.14
C GLU A 286 -10.87 -7.77 -14.65
N TRP A 287 -10.97 -6.71 -15.45
CA TRP A 287 -11.01 -6.84 -16.91
C TRP A 287 -9.71 -7.42 -17.49
N VAL A 288 -8.54 -6.98 -17.06
CA VAL A 288 -7.27 -7.53 -17.56
C VAL A 288 -7.15 -9.03 -17.25
N ARG A 289 -7.67 -9.48 -16.10
CA ARG A 289 -7.71 -10.93 -15.77
C ARG A 289 -8.60 -11.76 -16.69
N THR A 290 -9.54 -11.16 -17.43
CA THR A 290 -10.32 -11.88 -18.44
C THR A 290 -9.58 -12.06 -19.76
N LEU A 291 -8.41 -11.43 -19.93
CA LEU A 291 -7.61 -11.52 -21.14
C LEU A 291 -6.61 -12.70 -21.06
N PRO A 292 -6.15 -13.22 -22.21
CA PRO A 292 -5.15 -14.28 -22.25
C PRO A 292 -3.74 -13.71 -21.98
N VAL A 293 -3.49 -13.38 -20.71
CA VAL A 293 -2.22 -12.86 -20.19
C VAL A 293 -1.71 -13.72 -19.04
N ASP A 294 -0.46 -13.56 -18.62
CA ASP A 294 0.04 -14.21 -17.40
C ASP A 294 -0.69 -13.68 -16.15
N HIS A 295 -1.37 -14.58 -15.43
CA HIS A 295 -2.14 -14.26 -14.23
C HIS A 295 -1.28 -14.18 -12.96
N ASN A 296 0.01 -14.52 -13.04
CA ASN A 296 0.97 -14.27 -11.97
C ASN A 296 1.38 -12.78 -11.89
N VAL A 297 1.19 -12.03 -12.97
CA VAL A 297 1.44 -10.58 -13.01
C VAL A 297 0.25 -9.82 -12.46
N TRP A 298 0.49 -8.98 -11.45
CA TRP A 298 -0.55 -8.13 -10.87
C TRP A 298 -0.95 -7.02 -11.86
N PRO A 299 -2.20 -6.96 -12.35
CA PRO A 299 -2.51 -6.09 -13.49
C PRO A 299 -2.22 -4.60 -13.29
N ASN A 300 -2.42 -4.09 -12.07
CA ASN A 300 -2.20 -2.69 -11.74
C ASN A 300 -0.72 -2.33 -11.46
N HIS A 301 0.15 -3.34 -11.36
CA HIS A 301 1.59 -3.16 -11.15
C HIS A 301 2.44 -3.66 -12.32
N GLY A 302 1.93 -4.58 -13.15
CA GLY A 302 2.64 -5.14 -14.30
C GLY A 302 3.16 -4.08 -15.26
N TRP A 303 2.35 -3.04 -15.55
CA TRP A 303 2.79 -1.91 -16.38
C TRP A 303 3.97 -1.15 -15.79
N ARG A 304 3.97 -0.98 -14.46
CA ARG A 304 5.00 -0.23 -13.75
C ARG A 304 6.33 -0.98 -13.81
N HIS A 305 6.33 -2.30 -13.55
CA HIS A 305 7.53 -3.13 -13.66
C HIS A 305 8.04 -3.18 -15.10
N ARG A 306 7.14 -3.44 -16.06
CA ARG A 306 7.47 -3.42 -17.49
C ARG A 306 8.14 -2.12 -17.92
N TRP A 307 7.53 -0.98 -17.58
CA TRP A 307 8.07 0.32 -17.96
C TRP A 307 9.46 0.56 -17.35
N LYS A 308 9.72 0.10 -16.12
CA LYS A 308 11.07 0.19 -15.52
C LYS A 308 12.07 -0.63 -16.32
N SER A 309 11.73 -1.86 -16.72
CA SER A 309 12.59 -2.69 -17.57
C SER A 309 12.84 -2.04 -18.93
N GLN A 310 11.78 -1.55 -19.59
CA GLN A 310 11.91 -0.83 -20.86
C GLN A 310 12.75 0.44 -20.73
N SER A 311 12.64 1.18 -19.63
CA SER A 311 13.46 2.38 -19.40
C SER A 311 14.96 2.03 -19.35
N ARG A 312 15.33 0.87 -18.81
CA ARG A 312 16.72 0.40 -18.81
C ARG A 312 17.16 -0.01 -20.20
N ASP A 313 16.31 -0.75 -20.91
CA ASP A 313 16.57 -1.25 -22.26
C ASP A 313 16.85 -0.12 -23.27
N VAL A 314 16.07 0.97 -23.20
CA VAL A 314 16.31 2.15 -24.06
C VAL A 314 17.48 3.02 -23.60
N GLY A 315 18.19 2.64 -22.52
CA GLY A 315 19.31 3.41 -21.98
C GLY A 315 18.90 4.70 -21.26
N MET A 316 17.68 4.77 -20.69
CA MET A 316 17.23 5.93 -19.93
C MET A 316 18.04 6.08 -18.65
N HIS A 317 18.56 7.28 -18.40
CA HIS A 317 19.28 7.58 -17.16
C HIS A 317 18.40 7.25 -15.93
N ALA A 318 18.93 6.45 -15.00
CA ALA A 318 18.15 5.87 -13.89
C ALA A 318 17.40 6.92 -13.06
N GLN A 319 18.03 8.05 -12.77
CA GLN A 319 17.41 9.14 -12.03
C GLN A 319 16.27 9.83 -12.80
N VAL A 320 16.39 9.93 -14.13
CA VAL A 320 15.32 10.46 -15.00
C VAL A 320 14.15 9.50 -15.01
N ALA A 321 14.42 8.19 -15.09
CA ALA A 321 13.39 7.18 -14.98
C ALA A 321 12.66 7.26 -13.63
N ASP A 322 13.40 7.42 -12.53
CA ASP A 322 12.83 7.57 -11.18
C ASP A 322 11.98 8.84 -11.04
N PHE A 323 12.36 9.94 -11.70
CA PHE A 323 11.56 11.16 -11.73
C PHE A 323 10.21 10.98 -12.44
N ILE A 324 10.20 10.27 -13.57
CA ILE A 324 8.98 9.95 -14.33
C ILE A 324 8.09 9.00 -13.52
N GLN A 325 8.65 7.89 -13.07
CA GLN A 325 7.92 6.83 -12.36
C GLN A 325 7.55 7.21 -10.92
N GLY A 326 8.24 8.19 -10.34
CA GLY A 326 8.06 8.67 -8.97
C GLY A 326 8.66 7.78 -7.90
N HIS A 327 9.79 7.13 -8.18
CA HIS A 327 10.57 6.44 -7.16
C HIS A 327 11.43 7.43 -6.37
N GLY A 328 11.71 7.09 -5.11
CA GLY A 328 12.72 7.79 -4.34
C GLY A 328 14.07 7.18 -4.66
N SER A 329 14.97 7.97 -5.20
CA SER A 329 16.30 7.54 -5.63
C SER A 329 17.27 7.20 -4.49
N GLY A 330 16.84 7.27 -3.22
CA GLY A 330 17.64 7.00 -2.02
C GLY A 330 18.79 7.98 -1.77
N SER A 331 19.36 8.55 -2.83
CA SER A 331 20.48 9.47 -2.83
C SER A 331 20.06 10.91 -2.52
N VAL A 332 20.87 11.58 -1.72
CA VAL A 332 20.78 13.02 -1.44
C VAL A 332 20.98 13.85 -2.72
N SER A 333 21.83 13.40 -3.66
CA SER A 333 22.12 14.13 -4.90
C SER A 333 20.87 14.35 -5.76
N ALA A 334 19.90 13.44 -5.69
CA ALA A 334 18.68 13.53 -6.46
C ALA A 334 17.66 14.55 -5.92
N LYS A 335 17.96 15.17 -4.77
CA LYS A 335 17.22 16.33 -4.27
C LYS A 335 17.65 17.63 -4.98
N TYR A 336 18.82 17.64 -5.62
CA TYR A 336 19.37 18.80 -6.32
C TYR A 336 19.11 18.73 -7.84
N GLY A 337 18.97 19.90 -8.45
CA GLY A 337 18.71 20.05 -9.89
C GLY A 337 17.23 20.09 -10.27
N ALA A 338 16.92 20.92 -11.26
CA ALA A 338 15.55 21.10 -11.74
C ALA A 338 15.12 19.93 -12.63
N LYS A 339 13.87 19.48 -12.45
CA LYS A 339 13.25 18.42 -13.27
C LYS A 339 12.67 19.02 -14.55
N TRP A 340 13.54 19.45 -15.46
CA TRP A 340 13.11 20.14 -16.67
C TRP A 340 12.16 19.28 -17.53
N PRO A 341 10.93 19.75 -17.83
CA PRO A 341 9.96 19.01 -18.63
C PRO A 341 10.51 18.57 -19.99
N LYS A 342 11.36 19.38 -20.64
CA LYS A 342 12.01 19.02 -21.92
C LYS A 342 12.95 17.82 -21.81
N THR A 343 13.67 17.68 -20.69
CA THR A 343 14.53 16.51 -20.43
C THR A 343 13.69 15.26 -20.21
N LEU A 344 12.65 15.37 -19.37
CA LEU A 344 11.73 14.26 -19.14
C LEU A 344 10.98 13.88 -20.43
N LYS A 345 10.65 14.84 -21.30
CA LYS A 345 9.95 14.61 -22.56
C LYS A 345 10.82 13.78 -23.50
N ARG A 346 12.09 14.17 -23.69
CA ARG A 346 13.05 13.39 -24.46
C ARG A 346 13.13 11.95 -23.96
N ALA A 347 13.21 11.74 -22.64
CA ALA A 347 13.24 10.41 -22.06
C ALA A 347 11.94 9.62 -22.27
N VAL A 348 10.77 10.23 -22.10
CA VAL A 348 9.48 9.56 -22.37
C VAL A 348 9.40 9.12 -23.84
N GLU A 349 9.85 9.94 -24.79
CA GLU A 349 9.88 9.60 -26.23
C GLU A 349 10.87 8.50 -26.60
N MET A 350 11.82 8.13 -25.71
CA MET A 350 12.71 6.99 -25.96
C MET A 350 11.96 5.65 -25.90
N ILE A 351 10.82 5.59 -25.21
CA ILE A 351 10.00 4.38 -25.14
C ILE A 351 9.38 4.11 -26.53
N PRO A 352 9.62 2.95 -27.15
CA PRO A 352 9.14 2.68 -28.49
C PRO A 352 7.62 2.80 -28.63
N ARG A 353 7.16 3.21 -29.81
CA ARG A 353 5.73 3.24 -30.14
C ARG A 353 5.16 1.82 -30.12
N TYR A 354 4.09 1.59 -29.35
CA TYR A 354 3.39 0.31 -29.36
C TYR A 354 2.63 0.15 -30.68
N ARG A 355 2.96 -0.90 -31.43
CA ARG A 355 2.26 -1.31 -32.65
C ARG A 355 1.29 -2.43 -32.30
N ILE A 356 -0.01 -2.22 -32.55
CA ILE A 356 -1.08 -3.18 -32.27
C ILE A 356 -1.95 -3.40 -33.52
N SER A 357 -2.59 -4.56 -33.62
CA SER A 357 -3.54 -4.85 -34.69
C SER A 357 -4.80 -4.00 -34.52
N GLY A 358 -5.39 -3.56 -35.65
CA GLY A 358 -6.63 -2.77 -35.65
C GLY A 358 -6.45 -1.25 -35.65
N ARG A 359 -5.24 -0.72 -35.88
CA ARG A 359 -5.03 0.72 -36.09
C ARG A 359 -4.10 0.99 -37.29
N PRO A 360 -4.45 1.93 -38.21
CA PRO A 360 -3.55 2.32 -39.28
C PRO A 360 -2.27 2.91 -38.69
N GLN A 361 -1.12 2.45 -39.18
CA GLN A 361 0.18 2.94 -38.71
C GLN A 361 0.53 4.23 -39.44
N THR A 362 0.85 5.28 -38.69
CA THR A 362 1.56 6.43 -39.24
C THR A 362 3.03 6.01 -39.40
N PRO A 363 3.67 6.20 -40.58
CA PRO A 363 5.08 5.90 -40.76
C PRO A 363 5.92 6.59 -39.68
N ALA A 364 6.93 5.90 -39.14
CA ALA A 364 7.94 6.56 -38.34
C ALA A 364 8.68 7.55 -39.26
N LEU A 365 8.70 8.83 -38.87
CA LEU A 365 9.53 9.85 -39.52
C LEU A 365 11.01 9.58 -39.28
#